data_AF-A0A6J4WYP1-F1
#
_entry.id   AF-A0A6J4WYP1-F1
#
_cell.length_a   1.000
_cell.length_b   1.000
_cell.length_c   1.000
_cell.angle_alpha   90.00
_cell.angle_beta   90.00
_cell.angle_gamma   90.00
#
_symmetry.space_group_name_H-M   'P 1'
#
loop_
_entity.id
_entity.type
_entity.pdbx_description
1 polymer ?
#
loop_
_entity_poly.entity_id
_entity_poly.type
_entity_poly.pdbx_seq_one_letter_code
_entity_poly.pdbx_strand_id
1 'polypeptide(L)'
;MSLWKNFIIVTIPVLNLLWLPAGVEGSWLIDHERFHISVHGQLSCQDCHINISMKSRHPDPADVNRSVTDFFQADHCAACHEDIIEEIVEGSHAGQDAMPWQRFDTCIACHNPHYQVRESEDTAGAILSRPVKEKCSQCHDFQAKLPEFAGVDQQCLACHLAVSGAESRTVRQTADLCFHCHSTENRQVDSFPLIDELRYASTPHTDVNCLVCHPRAAAFEHGDQAPGACSQCHRPHDEKKTHDLHAAVTCGVCHLNGIEPARDPDSRQIGWRSPRRADRVSPIHQMQMPQKDESCRSCHTRDNEIGAAAMVLPAKSIICMPCHAATLSVGDTVTALSLLLFCAGLIVIGSVWFSGGNQMVGTGPKLAQSIRAVSGAIFSRRILAIVNSLILDGLLQRRLFRISKERWLLHALIFYPFLFRFIWGLLALIASLQWPQWSATWAMLDKNDSLNAFLFDLSGMMVIVGIIGMIIRRVEKRSDAAFSKLPAADWPAYALLGGIMIAGFVLEGMRMAMTGSPDGASYAFVGDAISRLLAGFELTGIYGYVWYLHAVLTGAFIVYLPFSRMLHMIMAPIVMAMNAATNSQN
;
A
#
# COMPACT_ATOMS: atom_id res chain seq x y z
N MET A 1 44.74 -5.29 10.28
CA MET A 1 44.61 -4.41 9.10
C MET A 1 44.73 -5.20 7.77
N SER A 2 44.09 -6.38 7.69
CA SER A 2 44.14 -7.29 6.53
C SER A 2 42.74 -7.84 6.17
N LEU A 3 41.81 -7.89 7.14
CA LEU A 3 40.43 -8.34 6.93
C LEU A 3 39.48 -7.30 6.28
N TRP A 4 39.88 -6.03 6.19
CA TRP A 4 39.06 -4.95 5.59
C TRP A 4 39.31 -4.75 4.08
N LYS A 5 40.43 -5.25 3.55
CA LYS A 5 40.74 -5.15 2.10
C LYS A 5 39.98 -6.19 1.26
N ASN A 6 39.68 -7.36 1.83
CA ASN A 6 38.99 -8.43 1.09
C ASN A 6 37.46 -8.22 1.00
N PHE A 7 36.87 -7.36 1.85
CA PHE A 7 35.44 -7.03 1.78
C PHE A 7 35.11 -6.05 0.64
N ILE A 8 36.10 -5.25 0.22
CA ILE A 8 35.96 -4.25 -0.85
C ILE A 8 36.13 -4.89 -2.24
N ILE A 9 36.84 -6.02 -2.34
CA ILE A 9 37.12 -6.67 -3.63
C ILE A 9 35.98 -7.62 -4.08
N VAL A 10 35.14 -8.10 -3.15
CA VAL A 10 34.01 -9.00 -3.47
C VAL A 10 32.68 -8.26 -3.65
N THR A 11 32.57 -7.00 -3.23
CA THR A 11 31.34 -6.19 -3.35
C THR A 11 31.25 -5.36 -4.62
N ILE A 12 32.36 -5.14 -5.34
CA ILE A 12 32.39 -4.32 -6.56
C ILE A 12 31.97 -5.06 -7.87
N PRO A 13 32.13 -6.40 -8.04
CA PRO A 13 31.61 -7.05 -9.24
C PRO A 13 30.12 -7.42 -9.16
N VAL A 14 29.50 -7.43 -7.96
CA VAL A 14 28.07 -7.73 -7.80
C VAL A 14 27.19 -6.50 -8.09
N LEU A 15 27.71 -5.30 -7.88
CA LEU A 15 27.01 -4.05 -8.23
C LEU A 15 27.06 -3.71 -9.73
N ASN A 16 27.94 -4.34 -10.51
CA ASN A 16 28.00 -4.19 -11.97
C ASN A 16 27.23 -5.29 -12.72
N LEU A 17 26.74 -6.34 -12.04
CA LEU A 17 25.84 -7.34 -12.64
C LEU A 17 24.35 -6.95 -12.60
N LEU A 18 24.02 -5.80 -11.99
CA LEU A 18 22.67 -5.20 -12.03
C LEU A 18 22.49 -4.18 -13.16
N TRP A 19 23.53 -3.96 -13.97
CA TRP A 19 23.38 -3.34 -15.29
C TRP A 19 23.32 -4.45 -16.34
N LEU A 20 22.17 -5.15 -16.37
CA LEU A 20 21.70 -5.59 -17.67
C LEU A 20 21.63 -4.32 -18.53
N PRO A 21 22.26 -4.27 -19.71
CA PRO A 21 21.98 -3.19 -20.63
C PRO A 21 20.45 -3.17 -20.76
N ALA A 22 19.84 -1.99 -20.61
CA ALA A 22 18.50 -1.79 -21.11
C ALA A 22 18.53 -2.35 -22.53
N GLY A 23 17.93 -3.53 -22.73
CA GLY A 23 17.82 -4.11 -24.06
C GLY A 23 17.29 -3.02 -24.96
N VAL A 24 17.70 -3.02 -26.23
CA VAL A 24 17.15 -2.09 -27.22
C VAL A 24 15.63 -2.22 -27.16
N GLU A 25 14.99 -1.35 -26.37
CA GLU A 25 13.57 -1.46 -26.11
C GLU A 25 12.95 -1.11 -27.46
N GLY A 26 12.27 -2.07 -28.06
CA GLY A 26 11.60 -1.97 -29.36
C GLY A 26 10.40 -1.02 -29.30
N SER A 27 10.60 0.15 -28.70
CA SER A 27 9.69 1.28 -28.69
C SER A 27 9.37 1.65 -30.13
N TRP A 28 8.09 1.88 -30.39
CA TRP A 28 7.62 2.47 -31.62
C TRP A 28 7.86 3.98 -31.63
N LEU A 29 8.28 4.58 -30.52
CA LEU A 29 8.48 6.02 -30.41
C LEU A 29 9.95 6.43 -30.60
N ILE A 30 10.14 7.51 -31.36
CA ILE A 30 11.42 8.12 -31.73
C ILE A 30 11.59 9.46 -31.04
N ASP A 31 12.64 9.58 -30.23
CA ASP A 31 13.07 10.85 -29.64
C ASP A 31 13.71 11.75 -30.72
N HIS A 32 13.09 12.91 -30.97
CA HIS A 32 13.53 13.83 -32.02
C HIS A 32 14.97 14.29 -31.81
N GLU A 33 15.34 14.60 -30.57
CA GLU A 33 16.66 15.16 -30.27
C GLU A 33 17.74 14.10 -30.46
N ARG A 34 17.52 12.90 -29.93
CA ARG A 34 18.46 11.78 -30.05
C ARG A 34 18.60 11.32 -31.50
N PHE A 35 17.49 11.28 -32.25
CA PHE A 35 17.52 10.95 -33.67
C PHE A 35 18.27 12.00 -34.48
N HIS A 36 18.06 13.29 -34.19
CA HIS A 36 18.73 14.39 -34.90
C HIS A 36 20.27 14.34 -34.79
N ILE A 37 20.80 13.91 -33.64
CA ILE A 37 22.24 13.78 -33.40
C ILE A 37 22.80 12.45 -33.99
N SER A 38 21.93 11.51 -34.34
CA SER A 38 22.35 10.23 -34.92
C SER A 38 23.04 10.41 -36.27
N VAL A 39 23.96 9.50 -36.59
CA VAL A 39 24.57 9.39 -37.92
C VAL A 39 23.54 9.15 -39.03
N HIS A 40 22.38 8.58 -38.67
CA HIS A 40 21.26 8.37 -39.59
C HIS A 40 20.19 9.46 -39.50
N GLY A 41 20.39 10.50 -38.68
CA GLY A 41 19.39 11.55 -38.40
C GLY A 41 18.98 12.40 -39.60
N GLN A 42 19.68 12.26 -40.73
CA GLN A 42 19.36 12.93 -42.00
C GLN A 42 18.74 11.99 -43.05
N LEU A 43 18.62 10.69 -42.76
CA LEU A 43 17.95 9.73 -43.64
C LEU A 43 16.44 9.79 -43.47
N SER A 44 15.69 9.50 -44.53
CA SER A 44 14.25 9.32 -44.44
C SER A 44 13.94 8.01 -43.73
N CYS A 45 12.82 7.97 -43.00
CA CYS A 45 12.34 6.75 -42.36
C CYS A 45 12.17 5.61 -43.38
N GLN A 46 11.74 5.95 -44.60
CA GLN A 46 11.53 4.98 -45.68
C GLN A 46 12.82 4.45 -46.31
N ASP A 47 13.96 5.12 -46.13
CA ASP A 47 15.24 4.62 -46.64
C ASP A 47 15.61 3.29 -45.95
N CYS A 48 15.21 3.13 -44.68
CA CYS A 48 15.37 1.87 -43.94
C CYS A 48 14.07 1.05 -43.87
N HIS A 49 12.90 1.70 -43.85
CA HIS A 49 11.59 1.05 -43.75
C HIS A 49 10.84 0.98 -45.09
N ILE A 50 11.55 0.56 -46.15
CA ILE A 50 11.08 0.56 -47.55
C ILE A 50 9.74 -0.15 -47.79
N ASN A 51 9.44 -1.18 -46.99
CA ASN A 51 8.28 -2.05 -47.22
C ASN A 51 6.99 -1.54 -46.56
N ILE A 52 7.04 -0.51 -45.70
CA ILE A 52 5.85 -0.03 -44.97
C ILE A 52 4.81 0.54 -45.93
N SER A 53 5.23 1.31 -46.93
CA SER A 53 4.32 1.91 -47.92
C SER A 53 3.60 0.89 -48.80
N MET A 54 4.11 -0.35 -48.87
CA MET A 54 3.52 -1.46 -49.61
C MET A 54 2.58 -2.33 -48.77
N LYS A 55 2.56 -2.16 -47.44
CA LYS A 55 1.66 -2.92 -46.56
C LYS A 55 0.24 -2.36 -46.65
N SER A 56 -0.74 -3.27 -46.65
CA SER A 56 -2.16 -2.91 -46.59
C SER A 56 -2.60 -2.39 -45.21
N ARG A 57 -1.81 -2.67 -44.17
CA ARG A 57 -2.05 -2.26 -42.78
C ARG A 57 -0.73 -1.92 -42.09
N HIS A 58 -0.76 -0.89 -41.25
CA HIS A 58 0.35 -0.51 -40.39
C HIS A 58 -0.18 0.23 -39.14
N PRO A 59 0.08 -0.26 -37.92
CA PRO A 59 0.71 -1.54 -37.59
C PRO A 59 -0.20 -2.75 -37.95
N ASP A 60 0.38 -3.94 -38.10
CA ASP A 60 -0.37 -5.18 -38.21
C ASP A 60 -0.57 -5.77 -36.78
N PRO A 61 -1.81 -5.87 -36.27
CA PRO A 61 -2.07 -6.41 -34.93
C PRO A 61 -1.57 -7.85 -34.71
N ALA A 62 -1.35 -8.63 -35.78
CA ALA A 62 -0.75 -9.97 -35.65
C ALA A 62 0.74 -9.93 -35.27
N ASP A 63 1.41 -8.82 -35.58
CA ASP A 63 2.87 -8.67 -35.47
C ASP A 63 3.31 -7.90 -34.20
N VAL A 64 2.41 -7.14 -33.55
CA VAL A 64 2.78 -6.25 -32.42
C VAL A 64 3.34 -6.96 -31.18
N ASN A 65 3.06 -8.26 -31.01
CA ASN A 65 3.57 -9.07 -29.90
C ASN A 65 4.89 -9.80 -30.21
N ARG A 66 5.37 -9.72 -31.46
CA ARG A 66 6.65 -10.30 -31.87
C ARG A 66 7.80 -9.42 -31.39
N SER A 67 9.01 -9.98 -31.35
CA SER A 67 10.21 -9.22 -30.98
C SER A 67 10.68 -8.36 -32.16
N VAL A 68 11.38 -7.26 -31.87
CA VAL A 68 11.96 -6.40 -32.91
C VAL A 68 12.94 -7.18 -33.80
N THR A 69 13.63 -8.18 -33.24
CA THR A 69 14.57 -9.04 -33.96
C THR A 69 13.90 -9.96 -34.98
N ASP A 70 12.60 -10.25 -34.80
CA ASP A 70 11.83 -11.07 -35.75
C ASP A 70 11.60 -10.36 -37.09
N PHE A 71 11.80 -9.05 -37.14
CA PHE A 71 11.69 -8.22 -38.35
C PHE A 71 13.05 -7.80 -38.91
N PHE A 72 14.15 -8.19 -38.25
CA PHE A 72 15.50 -7.82 -38.66
C PHE A 72 15.95 -8.58 -39.90
N GLN A 73 16.57 -7.87 -40.84
CA GLN A 73 17.23 -8.45 -42.02
C GLN A 73 18.57 -7.74 -42.21
N ALA A 74 19.67 -8.50 -42.18
CA ALA A 74 21.02 -7.97 -42.33
C ALA A 74 21.22 -7.27 -43.69
N ASP A 75 20.54 -7.75 -44.74
CA ASP A 75 20.61 -7.19 -46.09
C ASP A 75 20.19 -5.72 -46.16
N HIS A 76 19.30 -5.26 -45.27
CA HIS A 76 18.92 -3.85 -45.18
C HIS A 76 20.10 -2.96 -44.76
N CYS A 77 20.99 -3.48 -43.90
CA CYS A 77 22.20 -2.78 -43.49
C CYS A 77 23.29 -2.88 -44.56
N ALA A 78 23.40 -4.04 -45.23
CA ALA A 78 24.41 -4.30 -46.26
C ALA A 78 24.36 -3.31 -47.43
N ALA A 79 23.18 -2.75 -47.73
CA ALA A 79 23.03 -1.72 -48.77
C ALA A 79 23.89 -0.47 -48.58
N CYS A 80 24.32 -0.17 -47.34
CA CYS A 80 25.22 0.95 -47.02
C CYS A 80 26.44 0.55 -46.18
N HIS A 81 26.45 -0.66 -45.62
CA HIS A 81 27.51 -1.19 -44.76
C HIS A 81 28.14 -2.48 -45.33
N GLU A 82 28.29 -2.56 -46.66
CA GLU A 82 28.86 -3.74 -47.35
C GLU A 82 30.25 -4.11 -46.78
N ASP A 83 31.14 -3.13 -46.62
CA ASP A 83 32.49 -3.31 -46.07
C ASP A 83 32.48 -3.95 -44.66
N ILE A 84 31.46 -3.65 -43.84
CA ILE A 84 31.34 -4.20 -42.48
C ILE A 84 30.85 -5.65 -42.53
N ILE A 85 30.01 -5.99 -43.50
CA ILE A 85 29.58 -7.39 -43.72
C ILE A 85 30.78 -8.23 -44.17
N GLU A 86 31.63 -7.70 -45.05
CA GLU A 86 32.88 -8.36 -45.45
C GLU A 86 33.80 -8.57 -44.25
N GLU A 87 34.01 -7.55 -43.42
CA GLU A 87 34.83 -7.64 -42.21
C GLU A 87 34.35 -8.73 -41.24
N ILE A 88 33.04 -8.84 -41.05
CA ILE A 88 32.39 -9.86 -40.21
C ILE A 88 32.64 -11.27 -40.78
N VAL A 89 32.55 -11.43 -42.10
CA VAL A 89 32.82 -12.71 -42.79
C VAL A 89 34.29 -13.11 -42.63
N GLU A 90 35.20 -12.13 -42.63
CA GLU A 90 36.63 -12.33 -42.38
C GLU A 90 36.96 -12.61 -40.91
N GLY A 91 35.97 -12.52 -40.01
CA GLY A 91 36.10 -12.86 -38.60
C GLY A 91 36.52 -11.70 -37.72
N SER A 92 36.30 -10.46 -38.15
CA SER A 92 36.56 -9.24 -37.37
C SER A 92 35.35 -8.31 -37.35
N HIS A 93 35.32 -7.38 -36.39
CA HIS A 93 34.32 -6.32 -36.36
C HIS A 93 34.87 -5.09 -35.63
N ALA A 94 34.72 -3.91 -36.23
CA ALA A 94 35.26 -2.65 -35.73
C ALA A 94 36.80 -2.65 -35.58
N GLY A 95 37.49 -3.33 -36.49
CA GLY A 95 38.96 -3.42 -36.53
C GLY A 95 39.55 -4.35 -35.47
N GLN A 96 38.74 -5.22 -34.85
CA GLN A 96 39.17 -6.21 -33.86
C GLN A 96 38.72 -7.62 -34.25
N ASP A 97 39.54 -8.62 -33.95
CA ASP A 97 39.18 -10.03 -34.16
C ASP A 97 37.96 -10.42 -33.32
N ALA A 98 36.98 -11.07 -33.95
CA ALA A 98 35.81 -11.56 -33.28
C ALA A 98 36.15 -12.75 -32.36
N MET A 99 35.65 -12.71 -31.13
CA MET A 99 35.78 -13.82 -30.21
C MET A 99 34.91 -15.00 -30.68
N PRO A 100 35.28 -16.27 -30.38
CA PRO A 100 34.56 -17.45 -30.86
C PRO A 100 33.08 -17.56 -30.48
N TRP A 101 32.64 -16.80 -29.48
CA TRP A 101 31.26 -16.75 -28.99
C TRP A 101 30.46 -15.56 -29.49
N GLN A 102 31.11 -14.58 -30.14
CA GLN A 102 30.42 -13.44 -30.74
C GLN A 102 29.77 -13.87 -32.05
N ARG A 103 28.50 -13.52 -32.22
CA ARG A 103 27.74 -13.72 -33.46
C ARG A 103 27.16 -12.38 -33.89
N PHE A 104 27.24 -12.09 -35.19
CA PHE A 104 26.84 -10.82 -35.79
C PHE A 104 25.63 -10.97 -36.73
N ASP A 105 24.84 -12.00 -36.50
CA ASP A 105 23.60 -12.34 -37.19
C ASP A 105 22.45 -11.37 -36.88
N THR A 106 22.54 -10.57 -35.80
CA THR A 106 21.55 -9.56 -35.43
C THR A 106 22.23 -8.26 -35.01
N CYS A 107 22.54 -7.39 -35.97
CA CYS A 107 23.27 -6.13 -35.71
C CYS A 107 22.57 -5.25 -34.65
N ILE A 108 21.23 -5.24 -34.65
CA ILE A 108 20.43 -4.44 -33.72
C ILE A 108 20.41 -4.97 -32.28
N ALA A 109 21.01 -6.13 -32.02
CA ALA A 109 21.20 -6.60 -30.64
C ALA A 109 22.21 -5.73 -29.88
N CYS A 110 23.15 -5.11 -30.62
CA CYS A 110 24.18 -4.23 -30.08
C CYS A 110 24.00 -2.77 -30.55
N HIS A 111 23.54 -2.55 -31.78
CA HIS A 111 23.36 -1.22 -32.36
C HIS A 111 21.91 -0.73 -32.28
N ASN A 112 21.73 0.57 -32.13
CA ASN A 112 20.43 1.21 -32.33
C ASN A 112 20.52 2.15 -33.53
N PRO A 113 19.97 1.78 -34.71
CA PRO A 113 20.11 2.59 -35.92
C PRO A 113 19.48 3.98 -35.78
N HIS A 114 18.48 4.16 -34.91
CA HIS A 114 17.86 5.47 -34.66
C HIS A 114 18.73 6.40 -33.80
N TYR A 115 19.62 5.88 -32.95
CA TYR A 115 20.35 6.68 -31.96
C TYR A 115 21.87 6.48 -31.99
N GLN A 116 22.40 5.82 -33.03
CA GLN A 116 23.83 5.64 -33.21
C GLN A 116 24.47 7.01 -33.44
N VAL A 117 25.40 7.43 -32.58
CA VAL A 117 26.19 8.66 -32.76
C VAL A 117 27.57 8.31 -33.33
N ARG A 118 28.25 9.29 -33.94
CA ARG A 118 29.65 9.12 -34.35
C ARG A 118 30.51 8.87 -33.12
N GLU A 119 31.40 7.90 -33.19
CA GLU A 119 32.44 7.76 -32.17
C GLU A 119 33.30 9.02 -32.13
N SER A 120 33.28 9.68 -30.98
CA SER A 120 34.24 10.72 -30.61
C SER A 120 34.81 10.34 -29.24
N GLU A 121 35.88 10.99 -28.78
CA GLU A 121 36.50 10.71 -27.47
C GLU A 121 35.50 10.78 -26.29
N ASP A 122 34.34 11.42 -26.49
CA ASP A 122 33.20 11.43 -25.59
C ASP A 122 32.12 10.41 -26.01
N THR A 123 31.69 9.55 -25.06
CA THR A 123 30.57 8.63 -25.25
C THR A 123 29.23 9.35 -25.50
N ALA A 124 28.31 8.73 -26.25
CA ALA A 124 26.98 9.27 -26.58
C ALA A 124 26.21 9.83 -25.36
N GLY A 125 26.33 9.16 -24.20
CA GLY A 125 25.70 9.58 -22.96
C GLY A 125 26.24 10.90 -22.41
N ALA A 126 27.54 11.16 -22.58
CA ALA A 126 28.18 12.40 -22.12
C ALA A 126 27.74 13.62 -22.94
N ILE A 127 27.41 13.44 -24.23
CA ILE A 127 26.93 14.51 -25.11
C ILE A 127 25.48 14.89 -24.78
N LEU A 128 24.60 13.90 -24.58
CA LEU A 128 23.17 14.13 -24.29
C LEU A 128 22.93 14.83 -22.95
N SER A 129 23.83 14.68 -21.97
CA SER A 129 23.74 15.35 -20.67
C SER A 129 24.17 16.82 -20.67
N ARG A 130 24.75 17.33 -21.76
CA ARG A 130 25.23 18.73 -21.84
C ARG A 130 24.07 19.71 -22.03
N PRO A 131 24.22 20.97 -21.59
CA PRO A 131 23.27 22.03 -21.91
C PRO A 131 22.97 22.08 -23.42
N VAL A 132 21.69 22.27 -23.78
CA VAL A 132 21.21 22.16 -25.18
C VAL A 132 22.04 23.01 -26.15
N LYS A 133 22.43 24.21 -25.73
CA LYS A 133 23.27 25.11 -26.53
C LYS A 133 24.65 24.52 -26.81
N GLU A 134 25.31 23.98 -25.80
CA GLU A 134 26.65 23.39 -25.91
C GLU A 134 26.62 22.07 -26.70
N LYS A 135 25.57 21.27 -26.52
CA LYS A 135 25.31 20.04 -27.27
C LYS A 135 25.20 20.31 -28.77
N CYS A 136 24.27 21.18 -29.19
CA CYS A 136 23.98 21.36 -30.61
C CYS A 136 25.06 22.18 -31.33
N SER A 137 25.77 23.06 -30.61
CA SER A 137 26.88 23.85 -31.15
C SER A 137 28.12 23.04 -31.56
N GLN A 138 28.16 21.73 -31.31
CA GLN A 138 29.28 20.87 -31.72
C GLN A 138 29.30 20.62 -33.23
N CYS A 139 28.14 20.63 -33.89
CA CYS A 139 28.03 20.30 -35.31
C CYS A 139 27.65 21.50 -36.19
N HIS A 140 26.84 22.42 -35.67
CA HIS A 140 26.36 23.59 -36.40
C HIS A 140 26.04 24.74 -35.43
N ASP A 141 25.79 25.95 -35.94
CA ASP A 141 25.36 27.06 -35.10
C ASP A 141 24.04 26.75 -34.39
N PHE A 142 23.98 27.06 -33.09
CA PHE A 142 22.82 26.73 -32.25
C PHE A 142 21.52 27.35 -32.80
N GLN A 143 20.49 26.51 -32.90
CA GLN A 143 19.11 26.92 -33.23
C GLN A 143 18.20 26.59 -32.04
N ALA A 144 17.22 27.46 -31.78
CA ALA A 144 16.32 27.33 -30.63
C ALA A 144 15.23 26.24 -30.80
N LYS A 145 15.03 25.74 -32.03
CA LYS A 145 14.05 24.70 -32.36
C LYS A 145 14.73 23.68 -33.28
N LEU A 146 14.45 22.41 -33.08
CA LEU A 146 14.86 21.35 -34.01
C LEU A 146 14.19 21.56 -35.38
N PRO A 147 14.86 21.19 -36.48
CA PRO A 147 14.29 21.28 -37.82
C PRO A 147 13.02 20.42 -37.92
N GLU A 148 12.09 20.80 -38.77
CA GLU A 148 10.94 19.95 -39.08
C GLU A 148 11.37 18.85 -40.06
N PHE A 149 10.84 17.65 -39.88
CA PHE A 149 11.07 16.55 -40.81
C PHE A 149 10.47 16.86 -42.18
N ALA A 150 11.06 16.33 -43.25
CA ALA A 150 10.65 16.61 -44.62
C ALA A 150 9.52 15.67 -45.07
N GLY A 151 8.58 16.21 -45.85
CA GLY A 151 7.64 15.45 -46.70
C GLY A 151 6.99 14.24 -46.01
N VAL A 152 7.40 13.04 -46.41
CA VAL A 152 6.79 11.76 -46.02
C VAL A 152 7.11 11.34 -44.59
N ASP A 153 8.23 11.79 -44.01
CA ASP A 153 8.60 11.44 -42.64
C ASP A 153 7.69 12.13 -41.62
N GLN A 154 7.11 13.29 -41.96
CA GLN A 154 6.10 13.95 -41.11
C GLN A 154 4.86 13.06 -40.90
N GLN A 155 4.49 12.25 -41.90
CA GLN A 155 3.34 11.34 -41.78
C GLN A 155 3.64 10.19 -40.81
N CYS A 156 4.86 9.64 -40.87
CA CYS A 156 5.32 8.63 -39.92
C CYS A 156 5.38 9.19 -38.49
N LEU A 157 5.99 10.36 -38.35
CA LEU A 157 6.24 10.99 -37.05
C LEU A 157 5.00 11.64 -36.43
N ALA A 158 3.91 11.78 -37.18
CA ALA A 158 2.60 12.09 -36.61
C ALA A 158 2.19 11.05 -35.55
N CYS A 159 2.64 9.80 -35.67
CA CYS A 159 2.39 8.74 -34.68
C CYS A 159 3.67 8.32 -33.92
N HIS A 160 4.82 8.31 -34.59
CA HIS A 160 6.07 7.76 -34.06
C HIS A 160 6.93 8.76 -33.28
N LEU A 161 6.63 10.05 -33.24
CA LEU A 161 7.44 10.99 -32.47
C LEU A 161 7.21 10.81 -30.96
N ALA A 162 8.26 10.49 -30.22
CA ALA A 162 8.23 10.54 -28.76
C ALA A 162 8.11 12.00 -28.33
N VAL A 163 7.00 12.34 -27.69
CA VAL A 163 6.80 13.67 -27.10
C VAL A 163 6.78 13.50 -25.59
N SER A 164 7.75 14.10 -24.91
CA SER A 164 7.83 14.06 -23.45
C SER A 164 7.01 15.20 -22.83
N GLY A 165 6.13 14.89 -21.89
CA GLY A 165 5.43 15.88 -21.07
C GLY A 165 3.91 15.76 -21.11
N ALA A 166 3.25 16.43 -20.16
CA ALA A 166 1.78 16.43 -20.00
C ALA A 166 1.07 17.46 -20.90
N GLU A 167 1.67 17.85 -22.02
CA GLU A 167 1.05 18.79 -22.95
C GLU A 167 -0.15 18.14 -23.66
N SER A 168 -1.21 18.91 -23.90
CA SER A 168 -2.44 18.41 -24.53
C SER A 168 -2.21 17.82 -25.93
N ARG A 169 -1.18 18.31 -26.65
CA ARG A 169 -0.76 17.78 -27.95
C ARG A 169 -0.20 16.35 -27.82
N THR A 170 0.58 16.08 -26.78
CA THR A 170 1.19 14.77 -26.48
C THR A 170 0.14 13.72 -26.16
N VAL A 171 -0.87 14.09 -25.38
CA VAL A 171 -1.98 13.20 -25.01
C VAL A 171 -2.77 12.78 -26.25
N ARG A 172 -3.14 13.74 -27.10
CA ARG A 172 -3.89 13.46 -28.34
C ARG A 172 -3.09 12.57 -29.29
N GLN A 173 -1.81 12.87 -29.51
CA GLN A 173 -0.97 12.07 -30.40
C GLN A 173 -0.87 10.60 -29.94
N THR A 174 -0.75 10.37 -28.64
CA THR A 174 -0.72 8.99 -28.10
C THR A 174 -2.09 8.32 -28.24
N ALA A 175 -3.18 9.04 -27.97
CA ALA A 175 -4.53 8.53 -28.15
C ALA A 175 -4.78 8.13 -29.62
N ASP A 176 -4.37 8.97 -30.58
CA ASP A 176 -4.48 8.70 -32.02
C ASP A 176 -3.70 7.42 -32.40
N LEU A 177 -2.48 7.23 -31.87
CA LEU A 177 -1.70 6.01 -32.05
C LEU A 177 -2.44 4.77 -31.52
N CYS A 178 -2.97 4.82 -30.30
CA CYS A 178 -3.64 3.67 -29.68
C CYS A 178 -5.00 3.38 -30.32
N PHE A 179 -5.80 4.41 -30.61
CA PHE A 179 -7.13 4.28 -31.20
C PHE A 179 -7.08 3.88 -32.67
N HIS A 180 -5.94 3.98 -33.33
CA HIS A 180 -5.76 3.40 -34.66
C HIS A 180 -6.17 1.92 -34.71
N CYS A 181 -5.85 1.15 -33.67
CA CYS A 181 -6.27 -0.26 -33.55
C CYS A 181 -7.40 -0.46 -32.53
N HIS A 182 -7.43 0.29 -31.43
CA HIS A 182 -8.38 0.04 -30.34
C HIS A 182 -9.72 0.78 -30.47
N SER A 183 -9.91 1.65 -31.47
CA SER A 183 -11.19 2.35 -31.67
C SER A 183 -12.32 1.41 -32.07
N THR A 184 -13.54 1.79 -31.69
CA THR A 184 -14.75 1.15 -32.22
C THR A 184 -15.02 1.51 -33.68
N GLU A 185 -14.55 2.67 -34.16
CA GLU A 185 -14.80 3.15 -35.52
C GLU A 185 -13.93 2.43 -36.56
N ASN A 186 -12.67 2.13 -36.24
CA ASN A 186 -11.75 1.42 -37.12
C ASN A 186 -11.74 -0.09 -36.85
N ARG A 187 -12.92 -0.68 -36.61
CA ARG A 187 -13.05 -2.11 -36.26
C ARG A 187 -12.54 -3.00 -37.40
N GLN A 188 -11.30 -3.42 -37.29
CA GLN A 188 -10.72 -4.50 -38.08
C GLN A 188 -11.04 -5.82 -37.36
N VAL A 189 -11.36 -6.87 -38.11
CA VAL A 189 -12.05 -8.11 -37.65
C VAL A 189 -11.14 -9.04 -36.85
N ASP A 190 -10.39 -8.48 -35.90
CA ASP A 190 -9.29 -9.15 -35.21
C ASP A 190 -9.49 -9.10 -33.68
N SER A 191 -8.93 -10.09 -32.98
CA SER A 191 -9.39 -10.54 -31.66
C SER A 191 -8.93 -9.71 -30.45
N PHE A 192 -8.89 -8.39 -30.53
CA PHE A 192 -8.36 -7.51 -29.47
C PHE A 192 -9.45 -6.64 -28.78
N PRO A 193 -9.21 -6.17 -27.54
CA PRO A 193 -10.18 -5.37 -26.80
C PRO A 193 -10.38 -3.98 -27.45
N LEU A 194 -11.63 -3.59 -27.65
CA LEU A 194 -12.00 -2.27 -28.18
C LEU A 194 -12.28 -1.25 -27.07
N ILE A 195 -12.04 0.02 -27.37
CA ILE A 195 -12.32 1.19 -26.55
C ILE A 195 -13.32 2.07 -27.30
N ASP A 196 -14.43 2.40 -26.63
CA ASP A 196 -15.40 3.38 -27.12
C ASP A 196 -14.88 4.78 -26.80
N GLU A 197 -14.50 5.51 -27.84
CA GLU A 197 -13.85 6.82 -27.74
C GLU A 197 -14.75 7.87 -27.10
N LEU A 198 -16.04 7.89 -27.46
CA LEU A 198 -17.00 8.83 -26.89
C LEU A 198 -17.21 8.59 -25.40
N ARG A 199 -17.26 7.32 -24.98
CA ARG A 199 -17.33 6.97 -23.56
C ARG A 199 -16.03 7.29 -22.84
N TYR A 200 -14.88 6.99 -23.41
CA TYR A 200 -13.59 7.31 -22.81
C TYR A 200 -13.41 8.82 -22.62
N ALA A 201 -13.81 9.62 -23.61
CA ALA A 201 -13.78 11.07 -23.56
C ALA A 201 -14.65 11.68 -22.44
N SER A 202 -15.63 10.93 -21.93
CA SER A 202 -16.46 11.34 -20.79
C SER A 202 -15.84 11.02 -19.42
N THR A 203 -14.71 10.32 -19.38
CA THR A 203 -14.06 9.91 -18.13
C THR A 203 -13.16 11.02 -17.57
N PRO A 204 -12.91 11.04 -16.24
CA PRO A 204 -11.93 11.95 -15.65
C PRO A 204 -10.49 11.77 -16.15
N HIS A 205 -10.20 10.66 -16.83
CA HIS A 205 -8.88 10.30 -17.34
C HIS A 205 -8.69 10.62 -18.83
N THR A 206 -9.65 11.30 -19.49
CA THR A 206 -9.55 11.63 -20.92
C THR A 206 -8.27 12.39 -21.30
N ASP A 207 -7.76 13.23 -20.40
CA ASP A 207 -6.55 14.03 -20.63
C ASP A 207 -5.28 13.34 -20.08
N VAL A 208 -5.38 12.08 -19.66
CA VAL A 208 -4.23 11.28 -19.21
C VAL A 208 -3.66 10.52 -20.40
N ASN A 209 -2.37 10.68 -20.64
CA ASN A 209 -1.66 9.95 -21.68
C ASN A 209 -1.75 8.43 -21.41
N CYS A 210 -2.15 7.64 -22.42
CA CYS A 210 -2.34 6.19 -22.29
C CYS A 210 -1.11 5.47 -21.75
N LEU A 211 0.10 5.94 -22.08
CA LEU A 211 1.37 5.35 -21.64
C LEU A 211 1.65 5.56 -20.14
N VAL A 212 0.93 6.43 -19.45
CA VAL A 212 1.01 6.52 -17.97
C VAL A 212 0.46 5.24 -17.35
N CYS A 213 -0.64 4.71 -17.89
CA CYS A 213 -1.25 3.47 -17.44
C CYS A 213 -0.72 2.23 -18.19
N HIS A 214 -0.20 2.42 -19.40
CA HIS A 214 0.33 1.36 -20.26
C HIS A 214 1.76 1.68 -20.71
N PRO A 215 2.75 1.66 -19.79
CA PRO A 215 4.08 2.20 -20.04
C PRO A 215 4.85 1.50 -21.16
N ARG A 216 4.51 0.25 -21.50
CA ARG A 216 5.13 -0.49 -22.61
C ARG A 216 4.21 -0.69 -23.82
N ALA A 217 3.03 -0.06 -23.87
CA ALA A 217 2.09 -0.29 -24.97
C ALA A 217 2.58 0.22 -26.33
N ALA A 218 3.42 1.25 -26.37
CA ALA A 218 4.01 1.74 -27.61
C ALA A 218 5.34 1.02 -27.92
N ALA A 219 5.37 -0.30 -27.79
CA ALA A 219 6.55 -1.12 -28.07
C ALA A 219 6.15 -2.51 -28.57
N PHE A 220 7.11 -3.19 -29.21
CA PHE A 220 7.05 -4.64 -29.47
C PHE A 220 6.87 -5.42 -28.16
N GLU A 221 6.40 -6.67 -28.28
CA GLU A 221 5.89 -7.46 -27.12
C GLU A 221 4.73 -6.73 -26.41
N HIS A 222 3.91 -6.01 -27.19
CA HIS A 222 2.86 -5.10 -26.75
C HIS A 222 1.95 -5.65 -25.64
N GLY A 223 1.58 -6.92 -25.72
CA GLY A 223 0.65 -7.59 -24.81
C GLY A 223 1.27 -8.05 -23.48
N ASP A 224 2.59 -8.05 -23.35
CA ASP A 224 3.31 -8.45 -22.14
C ASP A 224 3.69 -7.21 -21.32
N GLN A 225 2.73 -6.60 -20.64
CA GLN A 225 3.01 -5.43 -19.83
C GLN A 225 2.20 -5.38 -18.55
N ALA A 226 2.82 -4.86 -17.50
CA ALA A 226 2.14 -4.50 -16.28
C ALA A 226 1.52 -3.10 -16.42
N PRO A 227 0.27 -2.88 -15.98
CA PRO A 227 -0.30 -1.56 -15.88
C PRO A 227 0.52 -0.65 -14.95
N GLY A 228 0.58 0.63 -15.27
CA GLY A 228 1.16 1.66 -14.42
C GLY A 228 0.47 1.74 -13.06
N ALA A 229 1.23 2.14 -12.04
CA ALA A 229 0.72 2.19 -10.67
C ALA A 229 -0.26 3.37 -10.48
N CYS A 230 -1.52 3.08 -10.14
CA CYS A 230 -2.53 4.10 -9.86
C CYS A 230 -2.08 5.07 -8.75
N SER A 231 -1.23 4.60 -7.82
CA SER A 231 -0.71 5.36 -6.69
C SER A 231 0.22 6.53 -7.06
N GLN A 232 0.62 6.63 -8.34
CA GLN A 232 1.35 7.80 -8.84
C GLN A 232 0.49 9.08 -8.79
N CYS A 233 -0.83 8.94 -8.95
CA CYS A 233 -1.77 10.07 -8.93
C CYS A 233 -2.84 9.93 -7.82
N HIS A 234 -3.25 8.71 -7.49
CA HIS A 234 -4.28 8.43 -6.49
C HIS A 234 -3.67 7.98 -5.16
N ARG A 235 -4.40 8.17 -4.06
CA ARG A 235 -3.97 7.71 -2.73
C ARG A 235 -4.92 6.63 -2.22
N PRO A 236 -4.43 5.64 -1.44
CA PRO A 236 -5.31 4.70 -0.76
C PRO A 236 -6.30 5.44 0.15
N HIS A 237 -7.49 4.87 0.27
CA HIS A 237 -8.53 5.40 1.15
C HIS A 237 -8.33 4.89 2.59
N ASP A 238 -8.83 5.65 3.56
CA ASP A 238 -8.83 5.23 4.97
C ASP A 238 -9.86 4.11 5.24
N GLU A 239 -9.69 3.42 6.38
CA GLU A 239 -10.58 2.33 6.80
C GLU A 239 -12.03 2.77 7.03
N LYS A 240 -12.31 4.08 7.16
CA LYS A 240 -13.69 4.58 7.27
C LYS A 240 -14.40 4.49 5.92
N LYS A 241 -13.67 4.61 4.80
CA LYS A 241 -14.20 4.48 3.44
C LYS A 241 -14.23 3.04 2.96
N THR A 242 -13.20 2.26 3.25
CA THR A 242 -13.06 0.89 2.72
C THR A 242 -13.45 -0.20 3.73
N HIS A 243 -13.90 0.17 4.92
CA HIS A 243 -14.22 -0.70 6.07
C HIS A 243 -13.02 -1.47 6.67
N ASP A 244 -11.98 -1.78 5.90
CA ASP A 244 -10.70 -2.28 6.37
C ASP A 244 -9.58 -1.80 5.44
N LEU A 245 -8.33 -1.83 5.93
CA LEU A 245 -7.18 -1.58 5.08
C LEU A 245 -6.98 -2.76 4.12
N HIS A 246 -7.44 -2.61 2.88
CA HIS A 246 -7.27 -3.59 1.82
C HIS A 246 -5.84 -3.56 1.24
N ALA A 247 -4.81 -3.67 2.11
CA ALA A 247 -3.40 -3.48 1.74
C ALA A 247 -2.90 -4.44 0.65
N ALA A 248 -3.43 -5.67 0.65
CA ALA A 248 -3.08 -6.69 -0.33
C ALA A 248 -3.90 -6.58 -1.63
N VAL A 249 -4.82 -5.62 -1.77
CA VAL A 249 -5.73 -5.52 -2.91
C VAL A 249 -5.32 -4.34 -3.78
N THR A 250 -5.09 -4.61 -5.07
CA THR A 250 -4.77 -3.56 -6.04
C THR A 250 -6.00 -2.68 -6.30
N CYS A 251 -5.79 -1.38 -6.55
CA CYS A 251 -6.89 -0.42 -6.76
C CYS A 251 -7.86 -0.88 -7.86
N GLY A 252 -7.34 -1.52 -8.91
CA GLY A 252 -8.15 -1.93 -10.06
C GLY A 252 -9.25 -2.94 -9.73
N VAL A 253 -9.13 -3.70 -8.64
CA VAL A 253 -10.16 -4.66 -8.21
C VAL A 253 -11.48 -3.97 -7.86
N CYS A 254 -11.42 -2.75 -7.31
CA CYS A 254 -12.61 -1.98 -6.93
C CYS A 254 -12.97 -0.91 -7.96
N HIS A 255 -11.98 -0.37 -8.67
CA HIS A 255 -12.14 0.79 -9.54
C HIS A 255 -12.30 0.46 -11.04
N LEU A 256 -12.10 -0.80 -11.46
CA LEU A 256 -12.30 -1.24 -12.84
C LEU A 256 -13.59 -2.06 -12.98
N ASN A 257 -14.27 -1.88 -14.12
CA ASN A 257 -15.47 -2.63 -14.45
C ASN A 257 -15.18 -3.84 -15.34
N GLY A 258 -16.02 -4.87 -15.22
CA GLY A 258 -15.93 -6.09 -16.04
C GLY A 258 -14.66 -6.90 -15.79
N ILE A 259 -14.15 -6.85 -14.56
CA ILE A 259 -13.00 -7.62 -14.10
C ILE A 259 -13.44 -8.76 -13.18
N GLU A 260 -12.57 -9.74 -13.04
CA GLU A 260 -12.67 -10.82 -12.06
C GLU A 260 -11.50 -10.68 -11.07
N PRO A 261 -11.76 -10.50 -9.76
CA PRO A 261 -10.71 -10.48 -8.76
C PRO A 261 -9.96 -11.81 -8.75
N ALA A 262 -8.63 -11.76 -8.71
CA ALA A 262 -7.80 -12.96 -8.71
C ALA A 262 -6.61 -12.78 -7.78
N ARG A 263 -6.29 -13.83 -7.01
CA ARG A 263 -5.08 -13.83 -6.20
C ARG A 263 -3.89 -14.28 -7.05
N ASP A 264 -2.81 -13.55 -6.94
CA ASP A 264 -1.52 -13.91 -7.48
C ASP A 264 -0.88 -15.05 -6.65
N PRO A 265 -0.44 -16.16 -7.25
CA PRO A 265 0.03 -17.33 -6.52
C PRO A 265 1.34 -17.06 -5.75
N ASP A 266 2.20 -16.18 -6.27
CA ASP A 266 3.54 -15.92 -5.74
C ASP A 266 3.50 -14.83 -4.68
N SER A 267 3.01 -13.64 -5.04
CA SER A 267 2.96 -12.46 -4.17
C SER A 267 1.79 -12.48 -3.18
N ARG A 268 0.79 -13.35 -3.39
CA ARG A 268 -0.48 -13.39 -2.64
C ARG A 268 -1.28 -12.08 -2.68
N GLN A 269 -0.91 -11.12 -3.52
CA GLN A 269 -1.70 -9.92 -3.77
C GLN A 269 -2.97 -10.27 -4.54
N ILE A 270 -4.02 -9.50 -4.31
CA ILE A 270 -5.30 -9.62 -4.99
C ILE A 270 -5.31 -8.59 -6.12
N GLY A 271 -5.05 -9.10 -7.30
CA GLY A 271 -5.14 -8.40 -8.57
C GLY A 271 -6.50 -8.62 -9.23
N TRP A 272 -6.54 -8.32 -10.52
CA TRP A 272 -7.72 -8.49 -11.35
C TRP A 272 -7.34 -9.14 -12.68
N ARG A 273 -8.28 -9.89 -13.24
CA ARG A 273 -8.20 -10.44 -14.60
C ARG A 273 -9.35 -9.89 -15.42
N SER A 274 -9.11 -9.67 -16.71
CA SER A 274 -10.15 -9.27 -17.65
C SER A 274 -10.47 -10.43 -18.58
N PRO A 275 -11.73 -10.91 -18.63
CA PRO A 275 -12.14 -11.87 -19.64
C PRO A 275 -12.05 -11.19 -21.02
N ARG A 276 -11.02 -11.53 -21.81
CA ARG A 276 -10.82 -10.97 -23.16
C ARG A 276 -11.97 -11.40 -24.06
N ARG A 277 -12.84 -10.45 -24.44
CA ARG A 277 -13.95 -10.66 -25.38
C ARG A 277 -13.76 -9.75 -26.59
N ALA A 278 -13.24 -10.33 -27.67
CA ALA A 278 -12.96 -9.63 -28.92
C ALA A 278 -14.20 -9.03 -29.61
N ASP A 279 -15.40 -9.51 -29.29
CA ASP A 279 -16.66 -9.06 -29.88
C ASP A 279 -17.23 -7.80 -29.21
N ARG A 280 -16.65 -7.33 -28.10
CA ARG A 280 -17.25 -6.31 -27.23
C ARG A 280 -16.27 -5.22 -26.82
N VAL A 281 -16.80 -4.03 -26.62
CA VAL A 281 -16.08 -2.92 -25.98
C VAL A 281 -15.71 -3.31 -24.55
N SER A 282 -14.44 -3.13 -24.20
CA SER A 282 -13.95 -3.35 -22.84
C SER A 282 -14.51 -2.27 -21.90
N PRO A 283 -15.17 -2.65 -20.79
CA PRO A 283 -15.67 -1.68 -19.82
C PRO A 283 -14.58 -1.13 -18.89
N ILE A 284 -13.36 -1.68 -18.92
CA ILE A 284 -12.26 -1.30 -18.01
C ILE A 284 -11.94 0.19 -18.13
N HIS A 285 -11.82 0.70 -19.36
CA HIS A 285 -11.48 2.09 -19.64
C HIS A 285 -12.64 3.08 -19.37
N GLN A 286 -13.82 2.59 -18.96
CA GLN A 286 -14.87 3.49 -18.48
C GLN A 286 -14.50 4.08 -17.11
N MET A 287 -13.65 3.38 -16.33
CA MET A 287 -13.17 3.81 -15.00
C MET A 287 -14.29 4.33 -14.08
N GLN A 288 -15.52 3.84 -14.29
CA GLN A 288 -16.70 4.26 -13.54
C GLN A 288 -16.71 3.52 -12.21
N MET A 289 -16.79 4.28 -11.11
CA MET A 289 -16.91 3.68 -9.80
C MET A 289 -18.34 3.15 -9.56
N PRO A 290 -18.51 1.87 -9.19
CA PRO A 290 -19.80 1.37 -8.70
C PRO A 290 -20.30 2.21 -7.51
N GLN A 291 -21.62 2.32 -7.34
CA GLN A 291 -22.16 3.10 -6.23
C GLN A 291 -22.06 2.31 -4.92
N LYS A 292 -21.67 2.99 -3.83
CA LYS A 292 -21.63 2.42 -2.45
C LYS A 292 -20.82 1.11 -2.40
N ASP A 293 -21.33 0.10 -1.68
CA ASP A 293 -20.68 -1.18 -1.42
C ASP A 293 -20.92 -2.21 -2.55
N GLU A 294 -21.42 -1.79 -3.72
CA GLU A 294 -21.64 -2.71 -4.86
C GLU A 294 -20.33 -3.34 -5.31
N SER A 295 -19.24 -2.56 -5.33
CA SER A 295 -17.89 -3.06 -5.64
C SER A 295 -17.40 -4.08 -4.62
N CYS A 296 -17.79 -3.98 -3.35
CA CYS A 296 -17.39 -4.95 -2.33
C CYS A 296 -17.92 -6.35 -2.65
N ARG A 297 -19.09 -6.46 -3.29
CA ARG A 297 -19.71 -7.76 -3.60
C ARG A 297 -19.01 -8.56 -4.69
N SER A 298 -18.07 -7.97 -5.43
CA SER A 298 -17.22 -8.75 -6.34
C SER A 298 -16.27 -9.69 -5.58
N CYS A 299 -15.88 -9.28 -4.37
CA CYS A 299 -14.95 -10.00 -3.51
C CYS A 299 -15.64 -10.72 -2.34
N HIS A 300 -16.62 -10.07 -1.72
CA HIS A 300 -17.30 -10.55 -0.52
C HIS A 300 -18.46 -11.51 -0.87
N THR A 301 -18.10 -12.70 -1.30
CA THR A 301 -19.03 -13.82 -1.59
C THR A 301 -18.63 -15.07 -0.81
N ARG A 302 -19.56 -16.02 -0.65
CA ARG A 302 -19.22 -17.32 -0.04
C ARG A 302 -18.29 -18.09 -0.97
N ASP A 303 -17.34 -18.82 -0.38
CA ASP A 303 -16.42 -19.71 -1.08
C ASP A 303 -15.55 -19.00 -2.13
N ASN A 304 -15.27 -17.71 -1.93
CA ASN A 304 -14.40 -16.96 -2.81
C ASN A 304 -12.94 -17.44 -2.70
N GLU A 305 -12.23 -17.48 -3.82
CA GLU A 305 -10.84 -17.95 -3.89
C GLU A 305 -9.81 -16.91 -3.44
N ILE A 306 -10.25 -15.68 -3.19
CA ILE A 306 -9.39 -14.55 -2.81
C ILE A 306 -9.31 -14.34 -1.29
N GLY A 307 -9.96 -15.19 -0.48
CA GLY A 307 -9.88 -15.17 0.97
C GLY A 307 -10.52 -13.97 1.65
N ALA A 308 -11.51 -13.35 1.01
CA ALA A 308 -12.34 -12.31 1.62
C ALA A 308 -13.43 -12.93 2.51
N ALA A 309 -13.90 -12.21 3.52
CA ALA A 309 -15.09 -12.64 4.27
C ALA A 309 -16.33 -12.54 3.36
N ALA A 310 -17.24 -13.50 3.40
CA ALA A 310 -18.48 -13.43 2.61
C ALA A 310 -19.38 -12.25 3.03
N MET A 311 -19.25 -11.80 4.28
CA MET A 311 -19.94 -10.64 4.81
C MET A 311 -19.11 -9.37 4.58
N VAL A 312 -19.73 -8.32 4.08
CA VAL A 312 -19.15 -6.97 4.08
C VAL A 312 -19.24 -6.43 5.50
N LEU A 313 -18.12 -6.46 6.21
CA LEU A 313 -18.01 -5.99 7.59
C LEU A 313 -17.92 -4.46 7.64
N PRO A 314 -18.39 -3.82 8.72
CA PRO A 314 -18.26 -2.37 8.89
C PRO A 314 -16.83 -1.99 9.28
N ALA A 315 -16.51 -0.71 9.16
CA ALA A 315 -15.27 -0.16 9.69
C ALA A 315 -15.12 -0.43 11.20
N LYS A 316 -13.89 -0.74 11.64
CA LYS A 316 -13.55 -0.80 13.06
C LYS A 316 -13.86 0.54 13.71
N SER A 317 -14.72 0.53 14.72
CA SER A 317 -15.32 1.73 15.29
C SER A 317 -14.55 2.26 16.52
N ILE A 318 -15.06 3.34 17.11
CA ILE A 318 -14.43 3.99 18.28
C ILE A 318 -14.27 3.04 19.48
N ILE A 319 -15.14 2.02 19.62
CA ILE A 319 -15.02 1.05 20.72
C ILE A 319 -13.83 0.11 20.57
N CYS A 320 -13.30 -0.05 19.35
CA CYS A 320 -12.13 -0.88 19.06
C CYS A 320 -10.81 -0.12 19.25
N MET A 321 -10.85 1.22 19.25
CA MET A 321 -9.69 2.11 19.31
C MET A 321 -8.71 1.82 20.48
N PRO A 322 -9.16 1.43 21.69
CA PRO A 322 -8.24 1.06 22.77
C PRO A 322 -7.36 -0.17 22.47
N CYS A 323 -7.74 -1.00 21.49
CA CYS A 323 -7.11 -2.29 21.24
C CYS A 323 -6.28 -2.34 19.96
N HIS A 324 -6.54 -1.53 18.94
CA HIS A 324 -5.77 -1.47 17.70
C HIS A 324 -6.18 -0.25 16.86
N ALA A 325 -5.51 0.00 15.73
CA ALA A 325 -5.92 1.02 14.76
C ALA A 325 -7.39 0.85 14.36
N ALA A 326 -8.17 1.91 14.52
CA ALA A 326 -9.61 1.95 14.28
C ALA A 326 -10.05 3.37 13.91
N THR A 327 -11.30 3.52 13.50
CA THR A 327 -11.89 4.80 13.11
C THR A 327 -12.66 5.42 14.28
N LEU A 328 -12.93 6.73 14.22
CA LEU A 328 -13.83 7.42 15.16
C LEU A 328 -15.32 7.29 14.78
N SER A 329 -15.66 6.34 13.91
CA SER A 329 -17.01 6.15 13.42
C SER A 329 -17.88 5.36 14.41
N VAL A 330 -19.20 5.54 14.27
CA VAL A 330 -20.24 4.69 14.85
C VAL A 330 -20.98 4.07 13.68
N GLY A 331 -20.38 3.04 13.09
CA GLY A 331 -20.82 2.44 11.83
C GLY A 331 -21.81 1.28 11.96
N ASP A 332 -21.99 0.74 13.17
CA ASP A 332 -22.76 -0.47 13.40
C ASP A 332 -23.58 -0.40 14.71
N THR A 333 -24.55 -1.32 14.82
CA THR A 333 -25.49 -1.39 15.94
C THR A 333 -24.83 -1.79 17.26
N VAL A 334 -23.80 -2.64 17.24
CA VAL A 334 -23.07 -3.07 18.44
C VAL A 334 -22.35 -1.87 19.05
N THR A 335 -21.67 -1.08 18.23
CA THR A 335 -21.01 0.15 18.68
C THR A 335 -22.00 1.15 19.26
N ALA A 336 -23.10 1.42 18.54
CA ALA A 336 -24.10 2.40 18.98
C ALA A 336 -24.72 2.01 20.33
N LEU A 337 -25.13 0.75 20.48
CA LEU A 337 -25.72 0.25 21.72
C LEU A 337 -24.71 0.25 22.88
N SER A 338 -23.46 -0.15 22.62
CA SER A 338 -22.41 -0.18 23.64
C SER A 338 -22.12 1.21 24.20
N LEU A 339 -22.01 2.22 23.33
CA LEU A 339 -21.79 3.60 23.74
C LEU A 339 -22.99 4.18 24.49
N LEU A 340 -24.22 3.90 24.04
CA LEU A 340 -25.43 4.36 24.72
C LEU A 340 -25.51 3.81 26.14
N LEU A 341 -25.31 2.50 26.30
CA LEU A 341 -25.36 1.83 27.60
C LEU A 341 -24.20 2.26 28.51
N PHE A 342 -23.00 2.46 27.95
CA PHE A 342 -21.85 3.01 28.69
C PHE A 342 -22.12 4.42 29.22
N CYS A 343 -22.62 5.31 28.37
CA CYS A 343 -22.99 6.67 28.77
C CYS A 343 -24.08 6.67 29.84
N ALA A 344 -25.11 5.83 29.70
CA ALA A 344 -26.13 5.65 30.72
C ALA A 344 -25.53 5.17 32.05
N GLY A 345 -24.59 4.20 32.01
CA GLY A 345 -23.89 3.72 33.19
C GLY A 345 -23.04 4.79 33.89
N LEU A 346 -22.32 5.62 33.12
CA LEU A 346 -21.58 6.76 33.67
C LEU A 346 -22.51 7.79 34.32
N ILE A 347 -23.68 8.07 33.74
CA ILE A 347 -24.68 8.97 34.33
C ILE A 347 -25.20 8.42 35.66
N VAL A 348 -25.52 7.13 35.72
CA VAL A 348 -26.00 6.48 36.96
C VAL A 348 -24.94 6.54 38.06
N ILE A 349 -23.68 6.27 37.75
CA ILE A 349 -22.61 6.33 38.76
C ILE A 349 -22.28 7.76 39.15
N GLY A 350 -22.26 8.67 38.17
CA GLY A 350 -22.08 10.09 38.42
C GLY A 350 -23.14 10.64 39.36
N SER A 351 -24.41 10.26 39.19
CA SER A 351 -25.49 10.73 40.06
C SER A 351 -25.28 10.30 41.52
N VAL A 352 -24.81 9.08 41.75
CA VAL A 352 -24.45 8.58 43.08
C VAL A 352 -23.31 9.41 43.69
N TRP A 353 -22.27 9.74 42.93
CA TRP A 353 -21.15 10.53 43.47
C TRP A 353 -21.52 11.98 43.78
N PHE A 354 -22.28 12.63 42.90
CA PHE A 354 -22.73 14.01 43.15
C PHE A 354 -23.80 14.10 44.24
N SER A 355 -24.46 12.98 44.57
CA SER A 355 -25.36 12.87 45.74
C SER A 355 -24.60 12.85 47.08
N GLY A 356 -23.31 12.49 47.09
CA GLY A 356 -22.45 12.53 48.26
C GLY A 356 -21.98 13.96 48.59
N GLY A 357 -22.33 14.48 49.76
CA GLY A 357 -21.93 15.81 50.25
C GLY A 357 -23.11 16.68 50.68
N ASN A 358 -22.87 17.98 50.92
CA ASN A 358 -23.93 18.91 51.37
C ASN A 358 -25.07 18.96 50.35
N GLN A 359 -26.29 18.59 50.77
CA GLN A 359 -27.49 18.58 49.90
C GLN A 359 -27.99 19.99 49.54
N MET A 360 -27.47 21.03 50.19
CA MET A 360 -27.84 22.43 49.93
C MET A 360 -27.21 23.02 48.66
N VAL A 361 -26.27 22.31 48.01
CA VAL A 361 -25.62 22.76 46.77
C VAL A 361 -26.04 21.82 45.64
N GLY A 362 -26.77 22.35 44.66
CA GLY A 362 -27.22 21.59 43.49
C GLY A 362 -26.06 21.05 42.63
N THR A 363 -26.37 20.10 41.74
CA THR A 363 -25.38 19.41 40.89
C THR A 363 -24.61 20.37 39.96
N GLY A 364 -25.27 21.41 39.44
CA GLY A 364 -24.66 22.41 38.55
C GLY A 364 -23.53 23.22 39.20
N PRO A 365 -23.75 23.87 40.36
CA PRO A 365 -22.70 24.58 41.09
C PRO A 365 -21.51 23.69 41.50
N LYS A 366 -21.74 22.43 41.89
CA LYS A 366 -20.67 21.47 42.19
C LYS A 366 -19.80 21.17 40.97
N LEU A 367 -20.43 20.94 39.81
CA LEU A 367 -19.71 20.70 38.55
C LEU A 367 -18.90 21.93 38.11
N ALA A 368 -19.48 23.13 38.19
CA ALA A 368 -18.79 24.38 37.87
C ALA A 368 -17.57 24.64 38.78
N GLN A 369 -17.69 24.31 40.07
CA GLN A 369 -16.59 24.42 41.03
C GLN A 369 -15.47 23.42 40.72
N SER A 370 -15.80 22.18 40.35
CA SER A 370 -14.81 21.18 39.91
C SER A 370 -14.09 21.61 38.63
N ILE A 371 -14.81 22.11 37.62
CA ILE A 371 -14.20 22.60 36.37
C ILE A 371 -13.24 23.76 36.64
N ARG A 372 -13.64 24.71 37.50
CA ARG A 372 -12.81 25.88 37.85
C ARG A 372 -11.56 25.48 38.65
N ALA A 373 -11.67 24.45 39.50
CA ALA A 373 -10.53 23.91 40.23
C ALA A 373 -9.53 23.19 39.30
N VAL A 374 -10.04 22.43 38.32
CA VAL A 374 -9.22 21.75 37.30
C VAL A 374 -8.51 22.76 36.41
N SER A 375 -9.21 23.79 35.90
CA SER A 375 -8.59 24.81 35.05
C SER A 375 -7.53 25.61 35.82
N GLY A 376 -7.81 26.00 37.07
CA GLY A 376 -6.82 26.66 37.93
C GLY A 376 -5.58 25.80 38.22
N ALA A 377 -5.71 24.47 38.27
CA ALA A 377 -4.58 23.57 38.46
C ALA A 377 -3.69 23.46 37.20
N ILE A 378 -4.30 23.42 36.00
CA ILE A 378 -3.59 23.30 34.72
C ILE A 378 -2.71 24.52 34.43
N PHE A 379 -3.19 25.73 34.72
CA PHE A 379 -2.45 26.98 34.47
C PHE A 379 -1.50 27.40 35.62
N SER A 380 -1.13 26.49 36.51
CA SER A 380 -0.28 26.77 37.67
C SER A 380 0.95 25.86 37.74
N ARG A 381 1.95 26.19 38.57
CA ARG A 381 3.11 25.29 38.83
C ARG A 381 2.71 23.90 39.35
N ARG A 382 1.46 23.72 39.79
CA ARG A 382 0.88 22.44 40.22
C ARG A 382 0.82 21.42 39.08
N ILE A 383 0.78 21.87 37.82
CA ILE A 383 0.79 20.98 36.67
C ILE A 383 2.02 20.08 36.64
N LEU A 384 3.20 20.56 37.08
CA LEU A 384 4.41 19.75 37.16
C LEU A 384 4.27 18.62 38.17
N ALA A 385 3.66 18.88 39.33
CA ALA A 385 3.40 17.86 40.35
C ALA A 385 2.38 16.83 39.86
N ILE A 386 1.33 17.27 39.16
CA ILE A 386 0.32 16.40 38.54
C ILE A 386 0.97 15.51 37.48
N VAL A 387 1.70 16.09 36.53
CA VAL A 387 2.41 15.35 35.47
C VAL A 387 3.39 14.34 36.07
N ASN A 388 4.19 14.75 37.06
CA ASN A 388 5.12 13.85 37.72
C ASN A 388 4.40 12.69 38.45
N SER A 389 3.26 12.95 39.09
CA SER A 389 2.45 11.90 39.73
C SER A 389 1.85 10.95 38.69
N LEU A 390 1.32 11.46 37.57
CA LEU A 390 0.77 10.64 36.51
C LEU A 390 1.86 9.78 35.83
N ILE A 391 3.05 10.32 35.60
CA ILE A 391 4.17 9.56 35.04
C ILE A 391 4.66 8.51 36.04
N LEU A 392 5.03 8.89 37.26
CA LEU A 392 5.67 7.96 38.20
C LEU A 392 4.67 6.95 38.77
N ASP A 393 3.52 7.42 39.23
CA ASP A 393 2.57 6.57 39.92
C ASP A 393 1.54 5.95 38.95
N GLY A 394 1.26 6.57 37.79
CA GLY A 394 0.32 6.08 36.79
C GLY A 394 1.00 5.24 35.71
N LEU A 395 1.89 5.84 34.92
CA LEU A 395 2.57 5.19 33.79
C LEU A 395 3.62 4.16 34.25
N LEU A 396 4.47 4.52 35.22
CA LEU A 396 5.48 3.60 35.79
C LEU A 396 4.95 2.76 36.94
N GLN A 397 3.73 3.04 37.42
CA GLN A 397 3.05 2.30 38.48
C GLN A 397 3.90 2.14 39.76
N ARG A 398 4.71 3.15 40.10
CA ARG A 398 5.70 3.12 41.20
C ARG A 398 5.13 2.69 42.54
N ARG A 399 3.91 3.14 42.88
CA ARG A 399 3.22 2.72 44.12
C ARG A 399 2.98 1.21 44.15
N LEU A 400 2.49 0.65 43.05
CA LEU A 400 2.26 -0.79 42.94
C LEU A 400 3.57 -1.58 43.02
N PHE A 401 4.63 -1.08 42.38
CA PHE A 401 5.97 -1.68 42.46
C PHE A 401 6.50 -1.75 43.90
N ARG A 402 6.32 -0.67 44.67
CA ARG A 402 6.72 -0.61 46.08
C ARG A 402 5.93 -1.56 46.98
N ILE A 403 4.64 -1.79 46.67
CA ILE A 403 3.78 -2.72 47.43
C ILE A 403 4.12 -4.17 47.10
N SER A 404 4.23 -4.51 45.81
CA SER A 404 4.53 -5.87 45.38
C SER A 404 5.04 -5.88 43.93
N LYS A 405 6.32 -6.20 43.76
CA LYS A 405 6.97 -6.35 42.45
C LYS A 405 6.25 -7.35 41.55
N GLU A 406 5.75 -8.44 42.13
CA GLU A 406 5.00 -9.48 41.40
C GLU A 406 3.65 -8.95 40.88
N ARG A 407 2.86 -8.24 41.71
CA ARG A 407 1.60 -7.60 41.24
C ARG A 407 1.89 -6.56 40.17
N TRP A 408 2.97 -5.81 40.34
CA TRP A 408 3.41 -4.83 39.35
C TRP A 408 3.74 -5.50 38.01
N LEU A 409 4.50 -6.60 38.01
CA LEU A 409 4.86 -7.32 36.78
C LEU A 409 3.61 -7.85 36.07
N LEU A 410 2.72 -8.54 36.80
CA LEU A 410 1.49 -9.09 36.22
C LEU A 410 0.55 -8.00 35.67
N HIS A 411 0.45 -6.86 36.37
CA HIS A 411 -0.33 -5.73 35.89
C HIS A 411 0.35 -5.01 34.71
N ALA A 412 1.68 -4.91 34.71
CA ALA A 412 2.48 -4.36 33.61
C ALA A 412 2.32 -5.18 32.32
N LEU A 413 2.24 -6.50 32.43
CA LEU A 413 1.94 -7.41 31.32
C LEU A 413 0.55 -7.21 30.70
N ILE A 414 -0.36 -6.53 31.40
CA ILE A 414 -1.68 -6.17 30.86
C ILE A 414 -1.66 -4.71 30.38
N PHE A 415 -1.25 -3.79 31.26
CA PHE A 415 -1.31 -2.35 31.04
C PHE A 415 -0.44 -1.87 29.87
N TYR A 416 0.84 -2.28 29.80
CA TYR A 416 1.73 -1.77 28.75
C TYR A 416 1.32 -2.23 27.34
N PRO A 417 0.89 -3.49 27.13
CA PRO A 417 0.26 -3.89 25.87
C PRO A 417 -0.94 -3.04 25.46
N PHE A 418 -1.90 -2.79 26.36
CA PHE A 418 -3.06 -1.95 26.01
C PHE A 418 -2.64 -0.51 25.71
N LEU A 419 -1.71 0.06 26.49
CA LEU A 419 -1.20 1.40 26.24
C LEU A 419 -0.48 1.48 24.88
N PHE A 420 0.38 0.51 24.58
CA PHE A 420 1.07 0.40 23.30
C PHE A 420 0.06 0.35 22.14
N ARG A 421 -0.91 -0.56 22.21
CA ARG A 421 -1.90 -0.76 21.14
C ARG A 421 -2.78 0.46 20.92
N PHE A 422 -3.19 1.14 22.01
CA PHE A 422 -3.94 2.38 21.94
C PHE A 422 -3.13 3.50 21.28
N ILE A 423 -1.89 3.73 21.72
CA ILE A 423 -1.02 4.77 21.16
C ILE A 423 -0.71 4.46 19.69
N TRP A 424 -0.34 3.22 19.37
CA TRP A 424 -0.07 2.79 18.01
C TRP A 424 -1.28 3.04 17.10
N GLY A 425 -2.46 2.57 17.53
CA GLY A 425 -3.69 2.75 16.79
C GLY A 425 -4.05 4.22 16.56
N LEU A 426 -3.89 5.07 17.58
CA LEU A 426 -4.18 6.50 17.47
C LEU A 426 -3.18 7.20 16.53
N LEU A 427 -1.90 6.87 16.62
CA LEU A 427 -0.88 7.40 15.72
C LEU A 427 -1.12 6.95 14.28
N ALA A 428 -1.48 5.69 14.05
CA ALA A 428 -1.82 5.16 12.73
C ALA A 428 -3.05 5.87 12.12
N LEU A 429 -4.09 6.10 12.93
CA LEU A 429 -5.26 6.88 12.51
C LEU A 429 -4.90 8.34 12.17
N ILE A 430 -4.11 9.02 13.01
CA ILE A 430 -3.68 10.40 12.74
C ILE A 430 -2.83 10.44 11.47
N ALA A 431 -1.89 9.50 11.32
CA ALA A 431 -1.04 9.40 10.14
C ALA A 431 -1.87 9.19 8.86
N SER A 432 -2.89 8.33 8.90
CA SER A 432 -3.76 8.08 7.75
C SER A 432 -4.56 9.31 7.32
N LEU A 433 -4.94 10.15 8.28
CA LEU A 433 -5.73 11.35 8.01
C LEU A 433 -4.88 12.58 7.64
N GLN A 434 -3.69 12.71 8.22
CA GLN A 434 -2.85 13.91 8.08
C GLN A 434 -1.71 13.72 7.07
N TRP A 435 -1.16 12.50 6.94
CA TRP A 435 -0.01 12.18 6.10
C TRP A 435 -0.22 10.89 5.28
N PRO A 436 -1.27 10.78 4.44
CA PRO A 436 -1.48 9.62 3.58
C PRO A 436 -0.41 9.45 2.48
N GLN A 437 0.42 10.48 2.25
CA GLN A 437 1.54 10.44 1.32
C GLN A 437 2.76 9.69 1.86
N TRP A 438 2.87 9.53 3.17
CA TRP A 438 4.00 8.86 3.80
C TRP A 438 3.79 7.35 3.75
N SER A 439 4.69 6.61 3.10
CA SER A 439 4.57 5.16 2.94
C SER A 439 4.46 4.42 4.27
N ALA A 440 5.14 4.89 5.31
CA ALA A 440 5.09 4.26 6.63
C ALA A 440 3.70 4.35 7.28
N THR A 441 2.86 5.33 6.89
CA THR A 441 1.47 5.40 7.35
C THR A 441 0.72 4.12 7.04
N TRP A 442 0.87 3.61 5.81
CA TRP A 442 0.20 2.40 5.37
C TRP A 442 0.86 1.16 5.96
N ALA A 443 2.18 1.15 6.10
CA ALA A 443 2.89 0.09 6.81
C ALA A 443 2.43 -0.04 8.27
N MET A 444 2.15 1.07 8.98
CA MET A 444 1.65 1.06 10.38
C MET A 444 0.22 0.52 10.53
N LEU A 445 -0.58 0.59 9.46
CA LEU A 445 -1.95 0.07 9.42
C LEU A 445 -2.01 -1.37 8.91
N ASP A 446 -1.05 -1.78 8.08
CA ASP A 446 -1.00 -3.12 7.51
C ASP A 446 -0.75 -4.17 8.58
N LYS A 447 -1.71 -5.08 8.73
CA LYS A 447 -1.67 -6.18 9.69
C LYS A 447 -0.65 -7.25 9.28
N ASN A 448 -0.28 -7.30 7.99
CA ASN A 448 0.72 -8.23 7.47
C ASN A 448 2.13 -7.66 7.51
N ASP A 449 2.31 -6.37 7.79
CA ASP A 449 3.65 -5.84 8.00
C ASP A 449 4.34 -6.63 9.13
N SER A 450 5.54 -7.13 8.85
CA SER A 450 6.26 -8.04 9.75
C SER A 450 6.43 -7.51 11.18
N LEU A 451 6.68 -6.20 11.32
CA LEU A 451 6.85 -5.58 12.64
C LEU A 451 5.51 -5.48 13.35
N ASN A 452 4.46 -5.06 12.65
CA ASN A 452 3.12 -4.97 13.21
C ASN A 452 2.60 -6.35 13.65
N ALA A 453 2.69 -7.34 12.77
CA ALA A 453 2.28 -8.70 13.01
C ALA A 453 2.94 -9.24 14.30
N PHE A 454 4.26 -9.10 14.41
CA PHE A 454 5.00 -9.49 15.61
C PHE A 454 4.55 -8.74 16.88
N LEU A 455 4.51 -7.40 16.83
CA LEU A 455 4.21 -6.58 18.02
C LEU A 455 2.78 -6.77 18.52
N PHE A 456 1.82 -6.91 17.61
CA PHE A 456 0.42 -7.13 17.97
C PHE A 456 0.19 -8.54 18.50
N ASP A 457 0.87 -9.55 17.97
CA ASP A 457 0.77 -10.93 18.46
C ASP A 457 1.45 -11.08 19.83
N LEU A 458 2.67 -10.54 19.99
CA LEU A 458 3.39 -10.49 21.26
C LEU A 458 2.61 -9.76 22.36
N SER A 459 2.10 -8.56 22.05
CA SER A 459 1.35 -7.77 23.04
C SER A 459 0.05 -8.47 23.46
N GLY A 460 -0.64 -9.16 22.56
CA GLY A 460 -1.79 -10.01 22.90
C GLY A 460 -1.42 -11.14 23.85
N MET A 461 -0.27 -11.80 23.62
CA MET A 461 0.17 -12.91 24.45
C MET A 461 0.59 -12.44 25.85
N MET A 462 1.25 -11.29 25.94
CA MET A 462 1.57 -10.66 27.23
C MET A 462 0.31 -10.44 28.07
N VAL A 463 -0.79 -9.96 27.47
CA VAL A 463 -2.06 -9.76 28.18
C VAL A 463 -2.61 -11.09 28.70
N ILE A 464 -2.64 -12.14 27.88
CA ILE A 464 -3.11 -13.48 28.30
C ILE A 464 -2.27 -13.99 29.48
N VAL A 465 -0.94 -13.92 29.37
CA VAL A 465 -0.03 -14.35 30.44
C VAL A 465 -0.26 -13.53 31.71
N GLY A 466 -0.45 -12.22 31.59
CA GLY A 466 -0.77 -11.34 32.72
C GLY A 466 -2.08 -11.72 33.42
N ILE A 467 -3.14 -12.00 32.66
CA ILE A 467 -4.44 -12.43 33.19
C ILE A 467 -4.32 -13.79 33.89
N ILE A 468 -3.72 -14.78 33.23
CA ILE A 468 -3.52 -16.12 33.78
C ILE A 468 -2.69 -16.03 35.07
N GLY A 469 -1.59 -15.28 35.07
CA GLY A 469 -0.76 -15.08 36.26
C GLY A 469 -1.51 -14.40 37.40
N MET A 470 -2.38 -13.43 37.12
CA MET A 470 -3.25 -12.82 38.14
C MET A 470 -4.25 -13.82 38.73
N ILE A 471 -4.79 -14.73 37.92
CA ILE A 471 -5.70 -15.80 38.37
C ILE A 471 -4.94 -16.81 39.22
N ILE A 472 -3.81 -17.34 38.75
CA ILE A 472 -2.98 -18.32 39.47
C ILE A 472 -2.60 -17.78 40.84
N ARG A 473 -2.00 -16.58 40.88
CA ARG A 473 -1.61 -15.91 42.13
C ARG A 473 -2.78 -15.78 43.10
N ARG A 474 -3.98 -15.49 42.60
CA ARG A 474 -5.17 -15.35 43.43
C ARG A 474 -5.61 -16.69 44.02
N VAL A 475 -5.56 -17.76 43.24
CA VAL A 475 -5.90 -19.10 43.70
C VAL A 475 -4.90 -19.57 44.76
N GLU A 476 -3.60 -19.36 44.53
CA GLU A 476 -2.54 -19.73 45.47
C GLU A 476 -2.64 -18.98 46.80
N LYS A 477 -2.90 -17.66 46.77
CA LYS A 477 -2.95 -16.83 47.99
C LYS A 477 -4.32 -16.79 48.65
N ARG A 478 -5.27 -17.63 48.21
CA ARG A 478 -6.64 -17.68 48.74
C ARG A 478 -6.69 -18.08 50.22
N SER A 479 -5.75 -18.89 50.68
CA SER A 479 -5.64 -19.37 52.07
C SER A 479 -4.96 -18.38 53.03
N ASP A 480 -4.34 -17.31 52.52
CA ASP A 480 -3.65 -16.35 53.36
C ASP A 480 -4.66 -15.47 54.11
N ALA A 481 -4.54 -15.38 55.44
CA ALA A 481 -5.42 -14.55 56.27
C ALA A 481 -5.42 -13.07 55.84
N ALA A 482 -4.33 -12.58 55.26
CA ALA A 482 -4.22 -11.23 54.69
C ALA A 482 -5.03 -11.06 53.39
N PHE A 483 -5.30 -12.13 52.65
CA PHE A 483 -6.11 -12.14 51.43
C PHE A 483 -7.61 -12.20 51.72
N SER A 484 -8.02 -12.71 52.89
CA SER A 484 -9.43 -12.75 53.32
C SER A 484 -10.09 -11.36 53.43
N LYS A 485 -9.29 -10.30 53.59
CA LYS A 485 -9.73 -8.90 53.65
C LYS A 485 -9.76 -8.21 52.28
N LEU A 486 -9.27 -8.86 51.22
CA LEU A 486 -9.30 -8.27 49.87
C LEU A 486 -10.70 -8.44 49.25
N PRO A 487 -11.20 -7.41 48.58
CA PRO A 487 -12.53 -7.49 47.99
C PRO A 487 -12.58 -8.57 46.87
N ALA A 488 -13.75 -9.19 46.66
CA ALA A 488 -13.98 -10.35 45.76
C ALA A 488 -13.35 -10.25 44.35
N ALA A 489 -13.08 -11.38 43.69
CA ALA A 489 -12.48 -11.37 42.35
C ALA A 489 -13.48 -10.79 41.34
N ASP A 490 -12.98 -10.01 40.39
CA ASP A 490 -13.77 -9.52 39.27
C ASP A 490 -13.70 -10.54 38.12
N TRP A 491 -14.30 -11.71 38.33
CA TRP A 491 -14.30 -12.81 37.36
C TRP A 491 -14.90 -12.41 36.00
N PRO A 492 -16.01 -11.65 35.93
CA PRO A 492 -16.52 -11.18 34.63
C PRO A 492 -15.50 -10.35 33.87
N ALA A 493 -14.75 -9.46 34.54
CA ALA A 493 -13.72 -8.68 33.87
C ALA A 493 -12.57 -9.55 33.31
N TYR A 494 -12.12 -10.56 34.06
CA TYR A 494 -11.10 -11.49 33.55
C TYR A 494 -11.61 -12.31 32.36
N ALA A 495 -12.85 -12.79 32.43
CA ALA A 495 -13.47 -13.56 31.35
C ALA A 495 -13.65 -12.72 30.08
N LEU A 496 -14.13 -11.47 30.21
CA LEU A 496 -14.29 -10.55 29.09
C LEU A 496 -12.93 -10.21 28.47
N LEU A 497 -11.95 -9.81 29.27
CA LEU A 497 -10.63 -9.42 28.76
C LEU A 497 -9.91 -10.58 28.09
N GLY A 498 -9.92 -11.76 28.72
CA GLY A 498 -9.36 -12.98 28.14
C GLY A 498 -10.10 -13.41 26.86
N GLY A 499 -11.43 -13.35 26.87
CA GLY A 499 -12.27 -13.66 25.72
C GLY A 499 -12.01 -12.76 24.51
N ILE A 500 -11.85 -11.45 24.73
CA ILE A 500 -11.49 -10.50 23.66
C ILE A 500 -10.15 -10.88 23.04
N MET A 501 -9.12 -11.16 23.87
CA MET A 501 -7.79 -11.54 23.36
C MET A 501 -7.82 -12.86 22.58
N ILE A 502 -8.49 -13.89 23.11
CA ILE A 502 -8.62 -15.20 22.45
C ILE A 502 -9.37 -15.05 21.12
N ALA A 503 -10.51 -14.35 21.10
CA ALA A 503 -11.25 -14.10 19.86
C ALA A 503 -10.42 -13.32 18.83
N GLY A 504 -9.56 -12.40 19.28
CA GLY A 504 -8.62 -11.67 18.42
C GLY A 504 -7.59 -12.58 17.75
N PHE A 505 -6.97 -13.49 18.51
CA PHE A 505 -6.03 -14.48 17.95
C PHE A 505 -6.70 -15.45 16.98
N VAL A 506 -7.92 -15.90 17.30
CA VAL A 506 -8.69 -16.77 16.40
C VAL A 506 -9.01 -16.04 15.10
N LEU A 507 -9.44 -14.77 15.16
CA LEU A 507 -9.69 -13.96 13.97
C LEU A 507 -8.45 -13.77 13.12
N GLU A 508 -7.31 -13.50 13.74
CA GLU A 508 -6.05 -13.36 13.03
C GLU A 508 -5.64 -14.66 12.32
N GLY A 509 -5.73 -15.79 13.01
CA GLY A 509 -5.47 -17.10 12.41
C GLY A 509 -6.44 -17.44 11.27
N MET A 510 -7.74 -17.15 11.42
CA MET A 510 -8.72 -17.31 10.34
C MET A 510 -8.39 -16.44 9.13
N ARG A 511 -8.07 -15.16 9.37
CA ARG A 511 -7.68 -14.21 8.33
C ARG A 511 -6.49 -14.75 7.56
N MET A 512 -5.43 -15.16 8.23
CA MET A 512 -4.21 -15.71 7.60
C MET A 512 -4.49 -17.00 6.81
N ALA A 513 -5.31 -17.91 7.36
CA ALA A 513 -5.70 -19.13 6.65
C ALA A 513 -6.48 -18.84 5.36
N MET A 514 -7.39 -17.86 5.40
CA MET A 514 -8.15 -17.40 4.24
C MET A 514 -7.25 -16.66 3.23
N THR A 515 -6.37 -15.78 3.71
CA THR A 515 -5.49 -14.95 2.86
C THR A 515 -4.27 -15.68 2.34
N GLY A 516 -4.02 -16.91 2.79
CA GLY A 516 -2.87 -17.72 2.38
C GLY A 516 -1.54 -17.16 2.90
N SER A 517 -1.56 -16.52 4.07
CA SER A 517 -0.41 -15.91 4.76
C SER A 517 0.51 -15.06 3.85
N PRO A 518 0.07 -13.86 3.43
CA PRO A 518 0.90 -12.91 2.68
C PRO A 518 2.23 -12.60 3.39
N ASP A 519 3.20 -12.07 2.65
CA ASP A 519 4.51 -11.72 3.17
C ASP A 519 4.43 -10.90 4.47
N GLY A 520 5.24 -11.29 5.45
CA GLY A 520 5.27 -10.67 6.79
C GLY A 520 4.20 -11.16 7.76
N ALA A 521 3.07 -11.73 7.29
CA ALA A 521 1.98 -12.16 8.18
C ALA A 521 2.43 -13.27 9.17
N SER A 522 3.36 -14.13 8.76
CA SER A 522 3.89 -15.23 9.58
C SER A 522 4.62 -14.79 10.85
N TYR A 523 4.97 -13.49 10.97
CA TYR A 523 5.53 -12.92 12.20
C TYR A 523 4.51 -12.84 13.34
N ALA A 524 3.20 -12.87 13.05
CA ALA A 524 2.16 -13.08 14.04
C ALA A 524 2.15 -14.57 14.45
N PHE A 525 3.11 -14.98 15.29
CA PHE A 525 3.44 -16.39 15.52
C PHE A 525 2.30 -17.22 16.15
N VAL A 526 1.46 -16.66 17.02
CA VAL A 526 0.23 -17.31 17.53
C VAL A 526 -0.81 -17.37 16.41
N GLY A 527 -1.03 -16.26 15.70
CA GLY A 527 -1.90 -16.22 14.52
C GLY A 527 -1.52 -17.28 13.47
N ASP A 528 -0.24 -17.41 13.15
CA ASP A 528 0.32 -18.39 12.22
C ASP A 528 0.15 -19.83 12.72
N ALA A 529 0.36 -20.07 14.02
CA ALA A 529 0.10 -21.38 14.60
C ALA A 529 -1.39 -21.77 14.49
N ILE A 530 -2.30 -20.82 14.76
CA ILE A 530 -3.75 -21.04 14.62
C ILE A 530 -4.13 -21.21 13.14
N SER A 531 -3.56 -20.43 12.23
CA SER A 531 -3.89 -20.50 10.80
C SER A 531 -3.59 -21.88 10.22
N ARG A 532 -2.47 -22.50 10.62
CA ARG A 532 -2.10 -23.87 10.23
C ARG A 532 -3.09 -24.91 10.74
N LEU A 533 -3.66 -24.71 11.93
CA LEU A 533 -4.71 -25.58 12.47
C LEU A 533 -6.05 -25.43 11.74
N LEU A 534 -6.29 -24.26 11.16
CA LEU A 534 -7.49 -23.91 10.41
C LEU A 534 -7.34 -24.12 8.89
N ALA A 535 -6.19 -24.59 8.43
CA ALA A 535 -5.95 -24.84 7.02
C ALA A 535 -6.93 -25.89 6.47
N GLY A 536 -7.55 -25.59 5.32
CA GLY A 536 -8.50 -26.48 4.64
C GLY A 536 -9.94 -26.39 5.12
N PHE A 537 -10.25 -25.60 6.15
CA PHE A 537 -11.62 -25.29 6.52
C PHE A 537 -12.21 -24.17 5.64
N GLU A 538 -13.51 -24.23 5.38
CA GLU A 538 -14.26 -23.11 4.81
C GLU A 538 -14.51 -22.07 5.91
N LEU A 539 -13.84 -20.92 5.80
CA LEU A 539 -13.86 -19.87 6.83
C LEU A 539 -14.54 -18.59 6.33
N THR A 540 -14.71 -18.41 5.02
CA THR A 540 -15.22 -17.16 4.44
C THR A 540 -16.64 -16.87 4.93
N GLY A 541 -17.47 -17.91 5.10
CA GLY A 541 -18.83 -17.78 5.61
C GLY A 541 -18.93 -17.52 7.12
N ILE A 542 -17.93 -17.95 7.91
CA ILE A 542 -17.96 -17.92 9.38
C ILE A 542 -17.22 -16.71 9.95
N TYR A 543 -16.17 -16.23 9.27
CA TYR A 543 -15.30 -15.14 9.72
C TYR A 543 -16.07 -13.92 10.24
N GLY A 544 -17.11 -13.48 9.52
CA GLY A 544 -17.89 -12.32 9.90
C GLY A 544 -18.62 -12.48 11.25
N TYR A 545 -19.07 -13.69 11.59
CA TYR A 545 -19.71 -13.95 12.88
C TYR A 545 -18.71 -13.92 14.04
N VAL A 546 -17.52 -14.48 13.83
CA VAL A 546 -16.44 -14.43 14.84
C VAL A 546 -15.97 -12.98 15.03
N TRP A 547 -15.97 -12.19 13.96
CA TRP A 547 -15.66 -10.76 14.02
C TRP A 547 -16.67 -10.02 14.90
N TYR A 548 -17.96 -10.26 14.69
CA TYR A 548 -19.02 -9.68 15.53
C TYR A 548 -18.96 -10.18 16.97
N LEU A 549 -18.61 -11.46 17.21
CA LEU A 549 -18.40 -11.96 18.57
C LEU A 549 -17.30 -11.16 19.28
N HIS A 550 -16.17 -10.92 18.62
CA HIS A 550 -15.08 -10.11 19.17
C HIS A 550 -15.53 -8.65 19.46
N ALA A 551 -16.25 -8.03 18.52
CA ALA A 551 -16.80 -6.70 18.70
C ALA A 551 -17.82 -6.62 19.86
N VAL A 552 -18.71 -7.62 19.99
CA VAL A 552 -19.70 -7.71 21.07
C VAL A 552 -19.02 -7.91 22.43
N LEU A 553 -18.00 -8.75 22.52
CA LEU A 553 -17.22 -8.92 23.75
C LEU A 553 -16.56 -7.60 24.17
N THR A 554 -16.04 -6.84 23.21
CA THR A 554 -15.45 -5.51 23.43
C THR A 554 -16.49 -4.51 23.92
N GLY A 555 -17.65 -4.46 23.25
CA GLY A 555 -18.80 -3.64 23.67
C GLY A 555 -19.28 -3.99 25.07
N ALA A 556 -19.42 -5.29 25.39
CA ALA A 556 -19.81 -5.77 26.70
C ALA A 556 -18.79 -5.36 27.79
N PHE A 557 -17.49 -5.41 27.51
CA PHE A 557 -16.47 -4.92 28.43
C PHE A 557 -16.60 -3.42 28.71
N ILE A 558 -16.85 -2.61 27.69
CA ILE A 558 -17.06 -1.16 27.84
C ILE A 558 -18.31 -0.87 28.68
N VAL A 559 -19.43 -1.54 28.39
CA VAL A 559 -20.67 -1.39 29.18
C VAL A 559 -20.47 -1.84 30.63
N TYR A 560 -19.66 -2.87 30.86
CA TYR A 560 -19.34 -3.39 32.19
C TYR A 560 -18.39 -2.48 32.99
N LEU A 561 -17.54 -1.71 32.30
CA LEU A 561 -16.51 -0.84 32.90
C LEU A 561 -17.05 0.02 34.06
N PRO A 562 -18.11 0.84 33.92
CA PRO A 562 -18.60 1.69 35.00
C PRO A 562 -18.94 0.90 36.26
N PHE A 563 -19.56 -0.28 36.11
CA PHE A 563 -20.09 -1.07 37.22
C PHE A 563 -19.10 -2.05 37.83
N SER A 564 -17.86 -2.07 37.33
CA SER A 564 -16.85 -3.07 37.68
C SER A 564 -15.64 -2.44 38.37
N ARG A 565 -14.70 -3.28 38.78
CA ARG A 565 -13.43 -2.78 39.32
C ARG A 565 -12.54 -2.20 38.25
N MET A 566 -12.86 -2.40 36.97
CA MET A 566 -12.15 -1.82 35.85
C MET A 566 -12.38 -0.31 35.73
N LEU A 567 -13.34 0.27 36.46
CA LEU A 567 -13.48 1.72 36.60
C LEU A 567 -12.19 2.41 37.09
N HIS A 568 -11.28 1.68 37.74
CA HIS A 568 -9.96 2.21 38.10
C HIS A 568 -9.16 2.72 36.89
N MET A 569 -9.39 2.20 35.68
CA MET A 569 -8.75 2.68 34.46
C MET A 569 -9.06 4.16 34.18
N ILE A 570 -10.26 4.62 34.56
CA ILE A 570 -10.68 6.03 34.43
C ILE A 570 -10.36 6.81 35.71
N MET A 571 -10.68 6.22 36.87
CA MET A 571 -10.67 6.95 38.13
C MET A 571 -9.30 7.08 38.78
N ALA A 572 -8.40 6.11 38.58
CA ALA A 572 -7.08 6.20 39.19
C ALA A 572 -6.30 7.44 38.69
N PRO A 573 -6.18 7.72 37.39
CA PRO A 573 -5.54 8.94 36.91
C PRO A 573 -6.18 10.22 37.46
N ILE A 574 -7.51 10.29 37.51
CA ILE A 574 -8.26 11.45 38.01
C ILE A 574 -7.95 11.69 39.49
N VAL A 575 -8.08 10.65 40.32
CA VAL A 575 -7.84 10.75 41.77
C VAL A 575 -6.38 11.07 42.07
N MET A 576 -5.44 10.54 41.29
CA MET A 576 -4.01 10.84 41.43
C MET A 576 -3.71 12.30 41.08
N ALA A 577 -4.26 12.80 39.98
CA ALA A 577 -4.13 14.20 39.60
C ALA A 577 -4.72 15.14 40.66
N MET A 578 -5.90 14.82 41.20
CA MET A 578 -6.53 15.58 42.28
C MET A 578 -5.66 15.61 43.55
N ASN A 579 -5.18 14.45 43.99
CA ASN A 579 -4.33 14.34 45.18
C ASN A 579 -2.99 15.08 45.02
N ALA A 580 -2.39 15.03 43.82
CA ALA A 580 -1.17 15.78 43.52
C ALA A 580 -1.42 17.30 43.56
N ALA A 581 -2.55 17.75 43.02
CA ALA A 581 -2.95 19.15 43.02
C ALA A 581 -3.19 19.69 44.45
N THR A 582 -3.82 18.90 45.32
CA THR A 582 -4.08 19.29 46.72
C THR A 582 -2.82 19.25 47.57
N ASN A 583 -1.99 18.22 47.43
CA ASN A 583 -0.78 18.08 48.26
C ASN A 583 0.30 19.10 47.91
N SER A 584 0.29 19.67 46.69
CA SER A 584 1.18 20.78 46.31
C SER A 584 0.81 22.15 46.92
N GLN A 585 -0.24 22.21 47.75
CA GLN A 585 -0.61 23.40 48.53
C GLN A 585 0.12 23.49 49.87
N ASN A 586 0.70 22.39 50.34
CA ASN A 586 1.59 22.30 51.50
C ASN A 586 3.04 22.19 51.04
#